data_AF-A0A7K2M9R3-F1
#
_entry.id   AF-A0A7K2M9R3-F1
#
_cell.length_a   1.000
_cell.length_b   1.000
_cell.length_c   1.000
_cell.angle_alpha   90.00
_cell.angle_beta   90.00
_cell.angle_gamma   90.00
#
_symmetry.space_group_name_H-M   'P 1'
#
loop_
_entity.id
_entity.type
_entity.pdbx_description
1 polymer ?
#
loop_
_entity_poly.entity_id
_entity_poly.type
_entity_poly.pdbx_seq_one_letter_code
_entity_poly.pdbx_strand_id
1 'polypeptide(L)'
;MHIQDTHWSAASALTTGGGTMGTATGGRGDESRAARTTPLRVDAQRNLEHVLRAAREVFGELGYGAPMEDVARRARVGVGTVYRRFPSKDVLVRRIAEEETSRLTDQARAALGQEDDAWAALSRF
;
A
#
# COMPACT_ATOMS: atom_id res chain seq x y z
N MET A 1 6.33 1.10 -33.19
CA MET A 1 6.62 1.33 -31.76
C MET A 1 5.28 1.61 -31.08
N HIS A 2 4.63 0.56 -30.58
CA HIS A 2 3.29 0.64 -30.00
C HIS A 2 3.40 1.01 -28.53
N ILE A 3 2.89 2.19 -28.18
CA ILE A 3 2.65 2.60 -26.79
C ILE A 3 1.19 2.26 -26.54
N GLN A 4 0.93 1.24 -25.72
CA GLN A 4 -0.43 0.89 -25.32
C GLN A 4 -0.89 1.85 -24.22
N ASP A 5 -2.00 2.52 -24.50
CA ASP A 5 -2.76 3.38 -23.59
C ASP A 5 -3.16 2.60 -22.33
N THR A 6 -2.44 2.83 -21.23
CA THR A 6 -2.83 2.32 -19.92
C THR A 6 -3.90 3.24 -19.35
N HIS A 7 -5.15 2.94 -19.71
CA HIS A 7 -6.34 3.57 -19.14
C HIS A 7 -6.46 3.19 -17.66
N TRP A 8 -5.94 4.05 -16.80
CA TRP A 8 -6.16 4.04 -15.36
C TRP A 8 -7.60 4.45 -15.07
N SER A 9 -8.52 3.48 -14.96
CA SER A 9 -9.90 3.74 -14.54
C SER A 9 -10.01 3.71 -13.02
N ALA A 10 -10.05 4.90 -12.43
CA ALA A 10 -10.27 5.10 -11.00
C ALA A 10 -11.77 5.18 -10.68
N ALA A 11 -12.17 4.43 -9.65
CA ALA A 11 -13.32 4.67 -8.77
C ALA A 11 -14.73 4.74 -9.39
N SER A 12 -15.58 3.77 -9.01
CA SER A 12 -17.01 4.01 -8.77
C SER A 12 -17.57 2.94 -7.83
N ALA A 13 -17.58 3.24 -6.54
CA ALA A 13 -18.48 2.62 -5.59
C ALA A 13 -19.37 3.72 -5.01
N LEU A 14 -20.42 4.07 -5.77
CA LEU A 14 -21.52 4.87 -5.27
C LEU A 14 -22.39 4.00 -4.37
N THR A 15 -22.51 4.48 -3.15
CA THR A 15 -23.53 4.11 -2.18
C THR A 15 -24.91 4.57 -2.69
N THR A 16 -25.89 3.68 -2.67
CA THR A 16 -27.32 4.03 -2.61
C THR A 16 -28.01 2.94 -1.80
N GLY A 17 -28.63 3.35 -0.69
CA GLY A 17 -29.27 2.47 0.27
C GLY A 17 -30.72 2.13 -0.02
N GLY A 18 -31.36 1.54 1.00
CA GLY A 18 -32.81 1.41 1.12
C GLY A 18 -33.25 -0.02 1.46
N GLY A 19 -33.71 -0.26 2.69
CA GLY A 19 -34.30 -1.54 3.09
C GLY A 19 -34.72 -1.57 4.55
N THR A 20 -35.92 -1.08 4.81
CA THR A 20 -36.60 -0.91 6.10
C THR A 20 -37.01 -2.22 6.80
N MET A 21 -36.91 -2.21 8.14
CA MET A 21 -37.81 -2.80 9.14
C MET A 21 -38.39 -4.21 8.94
N GLY A 22 -38.01 -5.12 9.84
CA GLY A 22 -38.76 -6.35 10.15
C GLY A 22 -38.46 -6.79 11.58
N THR A 23 -39.43 -6.63 12.48
CA THR A 23 -39.42 -7.06 13.88
C THR A 23 -39.53 -8.58 14.02
N ALA A 24 -38.77 -9.20 14.93
CA ALA A 24 -39.27 -10.18 15.93
C ALA A 24 -38.12 -10.99 16.58
N THR A 25 -37.98 -10.77 17.89
CA THR A 25 -37.83 -11.74 18.99
C THR A 25 -37.12 -13.09 18.77
N GLY A 26 -36.04 -13.28 19.54
CA GLY A 26 -35.71 -14.57 20.18
C GLY A 26 -34.46 -15.27 19.65
N GLY A 27 -33.46 -15.45 20.52
CA GLY A 27 -32.35 -16.37 20.23
C GLY A 27 -31.04 -16.02 20.93
N ARG A 28 -30.91 -16.45 22.18
CA ARG A 28 -29.67 -16.44 22.97
C ARG A 28 -28.58 -17.24 22.24
N GLY A 29 -27.50 -16.56 21.82
CA GLY A 29 -26.21 -17.18 21.49
C GLY A 29 -25.61 -16.83 20.13
N ASP A 30 -25.15 -15.59 19.90
CA ASP A 30 -24.12 -15.30 18.87
C ASP A 30 -23.40 -13.94 19.04
N GLU A 31 -23.03 -13.54 20.26
CA GLU A 31 -22.34 -12.24 20.47
C GLU A 31 -20.80 -12.31 20.34
N SER A 32 -20.21 -13.50 20.15
CA SER A 32 -18.73 -13.66 20.11
C SER A 32 -18.11 -13.80 18.70
N ARG A 33 -18.90 -13.71 17.62
CA ARG A 33 -18.38 -13.89 16.24
C ARG A 33 -18.21 -12.60 15.43
N ALA A 34 -18.54 -11.43 15.99
CA ALA A 34 -18.54 -10.16 15.24
C ALA A 34 -17.31 -9.26 15.42
N ALA A 35 -16.34 -9.59 16.29
CA ALA A 35 -15.35 -8.62 16.78
C ALA A 35 -13.86 -8.87 16.41
N ARG A 36 -13.51 -9.54 15.30
CA ARG A 36 -12.09 -9.87 15.00
C ARG A 36 -11.53 -9.49 13.62
N THR A 37 -12.26 -8.75 12.79
CA THR A 37 -11.80 -8.45 11.41
C THR A 37 -10.93 -7.20 11.29
N THR A 38 -11.01 -6.25 12.23
CA THR A 38 -10.33 -4.95 12.14
C THR A 38 -8.86 -4.97 12.62
N PRO A 39 -8.48 -5.59 13.75
CA PRO A 39 -7.10 -5.51 14.27
C PRO A 39 -6.06 -6.18 13.37
N LEU A 40 -6.39 -7.36 12.82
CA LEU A 40 -5.46 -8.17 12.03
C LEU A 40 -5.05 -7.51 10.69
N ARG A 41 -5.93 -6.69 10.09
CA ARG A 41 -5.62 -5.98 8.83
C ARG A 41 -4.62 -4.85 9.04
N VAL A 42 -4.72 -4.14 10.17
CA VAL A 42 -3.80 -3.05 10.53
C VAL A 42 -2.40 -3.61 10.77
N ASP A 43 -2.29 -4.74 11.47
CA ASP A 43 -1.00 -5.39 11.72
C ASP A 43 -0.36 -5.92 10.44
N ALA A 44 -1.16 -6.50 9.54
CA ALA A 44 -0.68 -6.95 8.23
C ALA A 44 -0.16 -5.79 7.36
N GLN A 45 -0.83 -4.63 7.43
CA GLN A 45 -0.43 -3.42 6.71
C GLN A 45 0.87 -2.84 7.27
N ARG A 46 1.01 -2.74 8.59
CA ARG A 46 2.25 -2.30 9.25
C ARG A 46 3.42 -3.23 8.94
N ASN A 47 3.17 -4.54 8.91
CA ASN A 47 4.19 -5.51 8.54
C ASN A 47 4.63 -5.34 7.08
N LEU A 48 3.70 -5.03 6.17
CA LEU A 48 4.03 -4.71 4.78
C LEU A 48 4.90 -3.46 4.68
N GLU A 49 4.52 -2.38 5.37
CA GLU A 49 5.27 -1.12 5.40
C GLU A 49 6.69 -1.32 5.95
N HIS A 50 6.84 -2.14 6.99
CA HIS A 50 8.14 -2.51 7.53
C HIS A 50 9.02 -3.26 6.52
N VAL A 51 8.44 -4.21 5.78
CA VAL A 51 9.17 -4.94 4.73
C VAL A 51 9.60 -4.00 3.59
N LEU A 52 8.71 -3.11 3.14
CA LEU A 52 9.02 -2.15 2.07
C LEU A 52 10.12 -1.16 2.47
N ARG A 53 10.07 -0.65 3.70
CA ARG A 53 11.13 0.20 4.25
C ARG A 53 12.47 -0.53 4.32
N ALA A 54 12.50 -1.73 4.90
CA ALA A 54 13.71 -2.55 4.99
C ALA A 54 14.29 -2.87 3.59
N ALA A 55 13.43 -3.13 2.61
CA ALA A 55 13.84 -3.38 1.24
C ALA A 55 14.49 -2.15 0.58
N ARG A 56 13.91 -0.95 0.77
CA ARG A 56 14.51 0.31 0.31
C ARG A 56 15.91 0.51 0.86
N GLU A 57 16.09 0.29 2.17
CA GLU A 57 17.40 0.43 2.81
C GLU A 57 18.42 -0.59 2.25
N VAL A 58 18.04 -1.88 2.21
CA VAL A 58 18.93 -2.96 1.72
C VAL A 58 19.33 -2.74 0.25
N PHE A 59 18.37 -2.43 -0.62
CA PHE A 59 18.66 -2.21 -2.04
C PHE A 59 19.35 -0.87 -2.29
N GLY A 60 19.16 0.13 -1.43
CA GLY A 60 19.90 1.40 -1.48
C GLY A 60 21.37 1.24 -1.09
N GLU A 61 21.66 0.40 -0.09
CA GLU A 61 23.03 0.16 0.41
C GLU A 61 23.82 -0.82 -0.46
N LEU A 62 23.19 -1.93 -0.86
CA LEU A 62 23.85 -3.08 -1.50
C LEU A 62 23.49 -3.22 -2.99
N GLY A 63 22.62 -2.34 -3.49
CA GLY A 63 22.13 -2.38 -4.86
C GLY A 63 21.13 -3.50 -5.15
N TYR A 64 20.76 -3.62 -6.43
CA TYR A 64 19.87 -4.68 -6.93
C TYR A 64 20.51 -6.08 -6.83
N GLY A 65 21.76 -6.23 -6.42
CA GLY A 65 22.37 -7.56 -6.15
C GLY A 65 21.90 -8.22 -4.85
N ALA A 66 21.37 -7.45 -3.89
CA ALA A 66 21.13 -7.98 -2.54
C ALA A 66 20.08 -9.10 -2.47
N PRO A 67 20.32 -10.16 -1.67
CA PRO A 67 19.39 -11.26 -1.52
C PRO A 67 18.11 -10.85 -0.78
N MET A 68 17.00 -11.54 -1.05
CA MET A 68 15.71 -11.30 -0.38
C MET A 68 15.78 -11.65 1.12
N GLU A 69 16.70 -12.53 1.49
CA GLU A 69 17.02 -12.92 2.86
C GLU A 69 17.53 -11.74 3.69
N ASP A 70 18.29 -10.83 3.07
CA ASP A 70 18.79 -9.63 3.75
C ASP A 70 17.64 -8.68 4.07
N VAL A 71 16.67 -8.55 3.15
CA VAL A 71 15.44 -7.79 3.38
C VAL A 71 14.63 -8.41 4.52
N ALA A 72 14.42 -9.73 4.50
CA ALA A 72 13.66 -10.42 5.55
C ALA A 72 14.33 -10.25 6.93
N ARG A 73 15.67 -10.40 6.99
CA ARG A 73 16.47 -10.21 8.20
C ARG A 73 16.35 -8.78 8.72
N ARG A 74 16.48 -7.78 7.85
CA ARG A 74 16.34 -6.35 8.18
C ARG A 74 14.93 -6.02 8.71
N ALA A 75 13.90 -6.56 8.05
CA ALA A 75 12.51 -6.39 8.44
C ALA A 75 12.11 -7.21 9.68
N ARG A 76 12.98 -8.09 10.17
CA ARG A 76 12.73 -9.02 11.29
C ARG A 76 11.51 -9.94 11.02
N VAL A 77 11.37 -10.41 9.79
CA VAL A 77 10.31 -11.33 9.37
C VAL A 77 10.91 -12.61 8.78
N GLY A 78 10.13 -13.69 8.76
CA GLY A 78 10.53 -14.92 8.08
C GLY A 78 10.61 -14.72 6.56
N VAL A 79 11.60 -15.33 5.91
CA VAL A 79 11.82 -15.27 4.46
C VAL A 79 10.58 -15.71 3.67
N GLY A 80 9.91 -16.78 4.12
CA GLY A 80 8.65 -17.24 3.51
C GLY A 80 7.49 -16.23 3.59
N THR A 81 7.50 -15.33 4.58
CA THR A 81 6.51 -14.23 4.66
C THR A 81 6.76 -13.19 3.58
N VAL A 82 8.03 -12.89 3.29
CA VAL A 82 8.39 -11.97 2.21
C VAL A 82 8.02 -12.60 0.86
N TYR A 83 8.45 -13.83 0.57
CA TYR A 83 8.17 -14.49 -0.71
C TYR A 83 6.68 -14.74 -0.96
N ARG A 84 5.88 -15.03 0.08
CA ARG A 84 4.42 -15.15 -0.06
C ARG A 84 3.78 -13.85 -0.55
N ARG A 85 4.31 -12.70 -0.13
CA ARG A 85 3.78 -11.38 -0.51
C ARG A 85 4.42 -10.84 -1.80
N PHE A 86 5.69 -11.16 -2.00
CA PHE A 86 6.52 -10.72 -3.12
C PHE A 86 7.20 -11.95 -3.74
N PRO A 87 6.53 -12.63 -4.68
CA PRO A 87 7.03 -13.88 -5.24
C PRO A 87 8.39 -13.76 -5.94
N SER A 88 8.75 -12.55 -6.38
CA SER A 88 10.07 -12.25 -6.93
C SER A 88 10.58 -10.91 -6.43
N LYS A 89 11.90 -10.73 -6.56
CA LYS A 89 12.58 -9.46 -6.27
C LYS A 89 12.02 -8.32 -7.12
N ASP A 90 11.74 -8.56 -8.41
CA ASP A 90 11.15 -7.55 -9.29
C ASP A 90 9.80 -7.06 -8.81
N VAL A 91 8.96 -7.95 -8.27
CA VAL A 91 7.66 -7.56 -7.71
C VAL A 91 7.84 -6.64 -6.51
N LEU A 92 8.82 -6.92 -5.64
CA LEU A 92 9.14 -6.06 -4.50
C LEU A 92 9.69 -4.70 -4.96
N VAL A 93 10.65 -4.69 -5.87
CA VAL A 93 11.26 -3.44 -6.40
C VAL A 93 10.24 -2.59 -7.12
N ARG A 94 9.38 -3.19 -7.97
CA ARG A 94 8.29 -2.48 -8.62
C ARG A 94 7.35 -1.87 -7.59
N ARG A 95 7.00 -2.60 -6.53
CA ARG A 95 6.11 -2.07 -5.50
C ARG A 95 6.71 -0.86 -4.77
N ILE A 96 8.01 -0.90 -4.49
CA ILE A 96 8.74 0.25 -3.94
C ILE A 96 8.68 1.43 -4.90
N ALA A 97 8.95 1.21 -6.18
CA ALA A 97 8.92 2.27 -7.20
C ALA A 97 7.52 2.91 -7.33
N GLU A 98 6.45 2.11 -7.27
CA GLU A 98 5.06 2.60 -7.25
C GLU A 98 4.81 3.51 -6.04
N GLU A 99 5.26 3.12 -4.84
CA GLU A 99 5.08 3.90 -3.62
C GLU A 99 5.84 5.23 -3.65
N GLU A 100 7.10 5.22 -4.10
CA GLU A 100 7.88 6.45 -4.23
C GLU A 100 7.30 7.37 -5.31
N THR A 101 6.89 6.82 -6.45
CA THR A 101 6.26 7.61 -7.52
C THR A 101 4.98 8.28 -7.03
N SER A 102 4.14 7.54 -6.29
CA SER A 102 2.92 8.10 -5.69
C SER A 102 3.27 9.23 -4.71
N ARG A 103 4.23 9.01 -3.82
CA ARG A 103 4.66 10.00 -2.83
C ARG A 103 5.18 11.28 -3.49
N LEU A 104 6.05 11.16 -4.49
CA LEU A 104 6.58 12.30 -5.23
C LEU A 104 5.47 13.04 -5.97
N THR A 105 4.50 12.31 -6.55
CA THR A 105 3.34 12.91 -7.22
C THR A 105 2.48 13.69 -6.23
N ASP A 106 2.24 13.16 -5.03
CA ASP A 106 1.45 13.84 -4.01
C ASP A 106 2.17 15.09 -3.48
N GLN A 107 3.48 15.03 -3.31
CA GLN A 107 4.31 16.19 -2.95
C GLN A 107 4.26 17.28 -4.03
N ALA A 108 4.41 16.91 -5.30
CA ALA A 108 4.32 17.84 -6.42
C ALA A 108 2.94 18.51 -6.50
N ARG A 109 1.85 17.74 -6.29
CA ARG A 109 0.49 18.29 -6.23
C ARG A 109 0.30 19.26 -5.06
N ALA A 110 0.87 18.95 -3.89
CA ALA A 110 0.81 19.84 -2.75
C ALA A 110 1.53 21.16 -3.01
N ALA A 111 2.72 21.12 -3.63
CA ALA A 111 3.47 22.32 -4.01
C ALA A 111 2.71 23.20 -5.01
N LEU A 112 2.09 22.59 -6.04
CA LEU A 112 1.25 23.30 -7.01
C LEU A 112 0.02 23.95 -6.38
N GLY A 113 -0.49 23.44 -5.26
CA GLY A 113 -1.62 24.02 -4.55
C GLY A 113 -1.24 25.16 -3.59
N GLN A 114 0.05 25.39 -3.35
CA GLN A 114 0.56 26.37 -2.38
C GLN A 114 1.17 27.61 -3.05
N GLU A 115 1.55 27.52 -4.32
CA GLU A 115 2.23 28.57 -5.07
C GLU A 115 1.42 28.93 -6.33
N ASP A 116 1.26 30.22 -6.61
CA ASP A 116 0.56 30.70 -7.80
C ASP A 116 1.41 30.62 -9.07
N ASP A 117 2.73 30.43 -8.92
CA ASP A 117 3.71 30.30 -10.01
C ASP A 117 4.25 28.87 -10.13
N ALA A 118 4.17 28.31 -11.34
CA ALA A 118 4.60 26.94 -11.61
C ALA A 118 6.10 26.74 -11.44
N TRP A 119 6.92 27.77 -11.70
CA TRP A 119 8.37 27.70 -11.51
C TRP A 119 8.74 27.72 -10.02
N ALA A 120 8.10 28.58 -9.23
CA ALA A 120 8.23 28.58 -7.77
C ALA A 120 7.88 27.21 -7.17
N ALA A 121 6.75 26.61 -7.58
CA ALA A 121 6.34 25.28 -7.15
C ALA A 121 7.39 24.19 -7.48
N LEU A 122 7.94 24.19 -8.70
CA LEU A 122 8.96 23.23 -9.13
C LEU A 122 10.29 23.41 -8.38
N SER A 123 10.70 24.65 -8.13
CA SER A 123 12.00 24.94 -7.49
C SER A 123 12.05 24.59 -6.00
N ARG A 124 10.87 24.47 -5.35
CA ARG A 124 10.71 24.15 -3.93
C ARG A 124 10.51 22.64 -3.68
N PHE A 125 10.08 21.90 -4.71
CA PHE A 125 9.93 20.44 -4.70
C PHE A 125 11.29 19.75 -4.50
#